data_AF-V8CKI1-F1
#
_entry.id   AF-V8CKI1-F1
#
_cell.length_a   1.000
_cell.length_b   1.000
_cell.length_c   1.000
_cell.angle_alpha   90.00
_cell.angle_beta   90.00
_cell.angle_gamma   90.00
#
_symmetry.space_group_name_H-M   'P 1'
#
loop_
_entity.id
_entity.type
_entity.pdbx_description
1 polymer ?
#
loop_
_entity_poly.entity_id
_entity_poly.type
_entity_poly.pdbx_seq_one_letter_code
_entity_poly.pdbx_strand_id
1 'polypeptide(L)'
;MKQILAIFDFCESIVSIQSISPYLELARKANSAYRSPNSYKQRLLRKAARLIYNANPRILEEEKEASHSSLRMSEASAAIHKSAKADSSAKMDCHALPSGKTRNDRNLSDLAQDSRIFNKNAQNVFSQNATRRQDFGDKNGALLKKHRLRRAVSLVLQGESRELPKAVMTAGSPQKSPFLAQKPMPEIKKLNLLHKALTLPTYPELAGLPLSTALSLAQSYALSLRAYSNQKVLDKLLWHKAQGHTIVVVSGGLGIYIRPFMQEFGIDTILAVELESTFDKQGREILSGNRAGLHTMQERKLYALDNHLDLAQYDLPNSYAYSDCPSDVPLLSLVGKPCVIQGSQETRWAGILGYPILVP
;
A
#
# COMPACT_ATOMS: atom_id res chain seq x y z
N MET A 1 -1.00 33.11 18.36
CA MET A 1 -0.23 33.01 17.11
C MET A 1 -0.40 31.59 16.59
N LYS A 2 -0.57 31.37 15.28
CA LYS A 2 -0.68 30.01 14.74
C LYS A 2 0.66 29.28 14.87
N GLN A 3 0.63 27.98 15.14
CA GLN A 3 1.85 27.17 15.32
C GLN A 3 2.45 26.76 13.97
N ILE A 4 3.73 26.42 13.93
CA ILE A 4 4.36 25.86 12.73
C ILE A 4 4.33 24.33 12.82
N LEU A 5 3.91 23.69 11.73
CA LEU A 5 3.92 22.23 11.58
C LEU A 5 5.14 21.81 10.74
N ALA A 6 5.77 20.71 11.14
CA ALA A 6 6.82 20.04 10.38
C ALA A 6 6.45 18.58 10.18
N ILE A 7 6.16 18.20 8.94
CA ILE A 7 5.69 16.88 8.56
C ILE A 7 6.84 16.09 7.95
N PHE A 8 7.05 14.85 8.39
CA PHE A 8 8.10 13.98 7.85
C PHE A 8 7.51 12.65 7.39
N ASP A 9 7.85 12.20 6.18
CA ASP A 9 7.81 10.76 5.88
C ASP A 9 8.98 10.04 6.56
N PHE A 10 8.80 8.75 6.79
CA PHE A 10 9.77 7.90 7.47
C PHE A 10 10.69 7.16 6.50
N CYS A 11 10.11 6.29 5.67
CA CYS A 11 10.86 5.46 4.71
C CYS A 11 11.52 6.32 3.65
N GLU A 12 12.74 5.96 3.24
CA GLU A 12 13.58 6.70 2.27
C GLU A 12 13.73 8.21 2.54
N SER A 13 13.34 8.67 3.72
CA SER A 13 13.32 10.05 4.18
C SER A 13 14.10 10.15 5.48
N ILE A 14 13.49 9.87 6.65
CA ILE A 14 14.19 9.80 7.95
C ILE A 14 15.21 8.65 7.96
N VAL A 15 14.83 7.50 7.41
CA VAL A 15 15.75 6.39 7.14
C VAL A 15 15.94 6.23 5.64
N SER A 16 17.15 5.97 5.16
CA SER A 16 17.49 5.91 3.73
C SER A 16 17.09 4.59 3.03
N ILE A 17 16.16 3.83 3.62
CA ILE A 17 15.70 2.55 3.10
C ILE A 17 14.18 2.42 3.16
N GLN A 18 13.64 1.52 2.34
CA GLN A 18 12.30 0.98 2.53
C GLN A 18 12.27 0.06 3.76
N SER A 19 11.43 0.38 4.76
CA SER A 19 11.47 -0.27 6.08
C SER A 19 10.49 -1.44 6.26
N ILE A 20 9.44 -1.54 5.43
CA ILE A 20 8.45 -2.63 5.57
C ILE A 20 9.07 -3.98 5.20
N SER A 21 9.68 -4.09 4.01
CA SER A 21 10.13 -5.39 3.48
C SER A 21 11.15 -6.10 4.39
N PRO A 22 12.19 -5.42 4.92
CA PRO A 22 13.12 -6.07 5.86
C PRO A 22 12.43 -6.51 7.17
N TYR A 23 11.50 -5.71 7.69
CA TYR A 23 10.74 -6.08 8.89
C TYR A 23 9.85 -7.31 8.65
N LEU A 24 9.13 -7.36 7.52
CA LEU A 24 8.30 -8.51 7.17
C LEU A 24 9.13 -9.79 7.04
N GLU A 25 10.36 -9.71 6.52
CA GLU A 25 11.26 -10.86 6.44
C GLU A 25 11.72 -11.33 7.83
N LEU A 26 11.99 -10.42 8.77
CA LEU A 26 12.27 -10.78 10.17
C LEU A 26 11.06 -11.45 10.83
N ALA A 27 9.88 -10.87 10.66
CA ALA A 27 8.63 -11.42 11.18
C ALA A 27 8.35 -12.81 10.60
N ARG A 28 8.55 -13.01 9.29
CA ARG A 28 8.39 -14.30 8.60
C ARG A 28 9.28 -15.38 9.21
N LYS A 29 10.54 -15.06 9.51
CA LYS A 29 11.50 -16.00 10.13
C LYS A 29 11.12 -16.36 11.56
N ALA A 30 10.56 -15.41 12.31
CA ALA A 30 10.14 -15.63 13.69
C ALA A 30 8.74 -16.27 13.83
N ASN A 31 7.91 -16.19 12.79
CA ASN A 31 6.52 -16.64 12.82
C ASN A 31 6.40 -18.15 12.48
N SER A 32 6.34 -19.01 13.50
CA SER A 32 6.10 -20.45 13.31
C SER A 32 4.72 -20.78 12.71
N ALA A 33 3.75 -19.86 12.84
CA ALA A 33 2.43 -19.96 12.23
C ALA A 33 2.41 -19.50 10.77
N TYR A 34 3.49 -18.89 10.26
CA TYR A 34 3.57 -18.41 8.88
C TYR A 34 3.35 -19.54 7.89
N ARG A 35 2.58 -19.24 6.85
CA ARG A 35 2.31 -20.15 5.74
C ARG A 35 2.43 -19.34 4.46
N SER A 36 3.12 -19.88 3.46
CA SER A 36 3.30 -19.19 2.20
C SER A 36 1.95 -18.83 1.58
N PRO A 37 1.82 -17.69 0.88
CA PRO A 37 0.57 -17.27 0.27
C PRO A 37 -0.07 -18.36 -0.61
N ASN A 38 0.74 -19.15 -1.31
CA ASN A 38 0.27 -20.28 -2.13
C ASN A 38 -0.38 -21.38 -1.28
N SER A 39 0.26 -21.77 -0.17
CA SER A 39 -0.32 -22.74 0.75
C SER A 39 -1.59 -22.20 1.45
N TYR A 40 -1.63 -20.89 1.72
CA TYR A 40 -2.81 -20.24 2.28
C TYR A 40 -3.98 -20.23 1.29
N LYS A 41 -3.74 -19.82 0.03
CA LYS A 41 -4.74 -19.88 -1.06
C LYS A 41 -5.30 -21.29 -1.22
N GLN A 42 -4.45 -22.32 -1.24
CA GLN A 42 -4.90 -23.71 -1.35
C GLN A 42 -5.79 -24.11 -0.15
N ARG A 43 -5.44 -23.70 1.08
CA ARG A 43 -6.27 -23.98 2.27
C ARG A 43 -7.60 -23.24 2.24
N LEU A 44 -7.59 -21.99 1.79
CA LEU A 44 -8.81 -21.20 1.58
C LEU A 44 -9.74 -21.88 0.58
N LEU A 45 -9.21 -22.30 -0.57
CA LEU A 45 -9.96 -23.04 -1.58
C LEU A 45 -10.54 -24.33 -1.01
N ARG A 46 -9.76 -25.10 -0.24
CA ARG A 46 -10.26 -26.32 0.45
C ARG A 46 -11.35 -26.00 1.48
N LYS A 47 -11.20 -24.92 2.25
CA LYS A 47 -12.18 -24.50 3.26
C LYS A 47 -13.48 -24.03 2.61
N ALA A 48 -13.39 -23.27 1.52
CA ALA A 48 -14.54 -22.86 0.72
C ALA A 48 -15.24 -24.06 0.07
N ALA A 49 -14.48 -25.00 -0.52
CA ALA A 49 -15.02 -26.24 -1.06
C ALA A 49 -15.79 -27.04 0.00
N ARG A 50 -15.26 -27.18 1.22
CA ARG A 50 -15.96 -27.82 2.35
C ARG A 50 -17.23 -27.09 2.77
N LEU A 51 -17.20 -25.75 2.80
CA LEU A 51 -18.38 -24.95 3.15
C LEU A 51 -19.48 -25.04 2.09
N ILE A 52 -19.10 -25.08 0.81
CA ILE A 52 -20.03 -25.31 -0.30
C ILE A 52 -20.62 -26.71 -0.22
N TYR A 53 -19.77 -27.72 -0.03
CA TYR A 53 -20.16 -29.13 0.10
C TYR A 53 -21.13 -29.36 1.27
N ASN A 54 -20.80 -28.83 2.46
CA ASN A 54 -21.65 -28.97 3.64
C ASN A 54 -22.95 -28.15 3.57
N ALA A 55 -22.99 -27.09 2.74
CA ALA A 55 -24.19 -26.28 2.55
C ALA A 55 -25.16 -26.87 1.51
N ASN A 56 -24.73 -27.87 0.72
CA ASN A 56 -25.56 -28.46 -0.33
C ASN A 56 -25.26 -29.96 -0.52
N PRO A 57 -25.73 -30.84 0.40
CA PRO A 57 -25.41 -32.27 0.36
C PRO A 57 -26.00 -33.02 -0.85
N ARG A 58 -26.88 -32.40 -1.64
CA ARG A 58 -27.50 -33.01 -2.84
C ARG A 58 -26.55 -33.25 -4.01
N ILE A 59 -25.31 -32.77 -3.96
CA ILE A 59 -24.29 -33.04 -5.01
C ILE A 59 -23.78 -34.49 -4.94
N LEU A 60 -24.05 -35.24 -3.86
CA LEU A 60 -23.64 -36.63 -3.70
C LEU A 60 -24.52 -37.67 -4.41
N GLU A 61 -25.75 -37.34 -4.80
CA GLU A 61 -26.64 -38.34 -5.43
C GLU A 61 -26.46 -38.41 -6.96
N GLU A 62 -26.16 -37.29 -7.63
CA GLU A 62 -25.93 -37.29 -9.08
C GLU A 62 -24.57 -37.90 -9.48
N GLU A 63 -23.53 -37.82 -8.65
CA GLU A 63 -22.23 -38.45 -8.94
C GLU A 63 -22.21 -39.97 -8.67
N LYS A 64 -23.05 -40.47 -7.76
CA LYS A 64 -23.23 -41.92 -7.56
C LYS A 64 -24.03 -42.57 -8.68
N GLU A 65 -24.97 -41.86 -9.29
CA GLU A 65 -25.66 -42.36 -10.50
C GLU A 65 -24.77 -42.27 -11.75
N ALA A 66 -23.94 -41.23 -11.89
CA ALA A 66 -23.00 -41.10 -13.00
C ALA A 66 -21.90 -42.19 -12.99
N SER A 67 -21.43 -42.59 -11.82
CA SER A 67 -20.38 -43.63 -11.67
C SER A 67 -20.89 -45.07 -11.90
N HIS A 68 -22.19 -45.33 -11.81
CA HIS A 68 -22.77 -46.60 -12.25
C HIS A 68 -22.98 -46.70 -13.77
N SER A 69 -23.03 -45.56 -14.48
CA SER A 69 -23.15 -45.53 -15.95
C SER A 69 -21.81 -45.75 -16.68
N SER A 70 -20.67 -45.41 -16.06
CA SER A 70 -19.34 -45.54 -16.68
C SER A 70 -18.77 -46.96 -16.66
N LEU A 71 -19.26 -47.83 -15.77
CA LEU A 71 -18.86 -49.25 -15.68
C LEU A 71 -19.42 -50.11 -16.81
N ARG A 72 -20.35 -49.61 -17.64
CA ARG A 72 -20.86 -50.32 -18.84
C ARG A 72 -20.22 -49.88 -20.16
N MET A 73 -19.26 -48.95 -20.15
CA MET A 73 -18.57 -48.49 -21.36
C MET A 73 -17.09 -48.86 -21.45
N SER A 74 -16.53 -49.56 -20.44
CA SER A 74 -15.12 -49.98 -20.44
C SER A 74 -14.85 -51.42 -20.89
N GLU A 75 -15.89 -52.24 -21.16
CA GLU A 75 -15.71 -53.62 -21.65
C GLU A 75 -15.54 -53.71 -23.18
N ALA A 76 -15.74 -52.62 -23.92
CA ALA A 76 -15.65 -52.62 -25.38
C ALA A 76 -14.26 -52.24 -25.97
N SER A 77 -13.29 -51.84 -25.14
CA SER A 77 -11.96 -51.38 -25.64
C SER A 77 -10.78 -52.27 -25.23
N ALA A 78 -11.02 -53.43 -24.60
CA ALA A 78 -9.97 -54.32 -24.10
C ALA A 78 -9.52 -55.42 -25.10
N ALA A 79 -9.88 -55.31 -26.37
CA ALA A 79 -9.39 -56.19 -27.41
C ALA A 79 -8.88 -55.33 -28.57
N ILE A 80 -7.55 -55.15 -28.66
CA ILE A 80 -6.73 -55.06 -29.87
C ILE A 80 -5.34 -54.47 -29.49
N HIS A 81 -4.31 -55.25 -29.80
CA HIS A 81 -2.85 -54.97 -29.72
C HIS A 81 -2.09 -55.14 -28.39
N LYS A 82 -1.79 -56.42 -28.10
CA LYS A 82 -0.49 -56.88 -27.55
C LYS A 82 0.50 -57.12 -28.70
N SER A 83 1.69 -56.51 -28.64
CA SER A 83 3.03 -56.95 -29.16
C SER A 83 3.91 -55.68 -29.27
N ALA A 84 5.18 -55.56 -28.88
CA ALA A 84 6.25 -56.48 -28.54
C ALA A 84 7.33 -55.74 -27.68
N LYS A 85 8.26 -56.51 -27.10
CA LYS A 85 9.39 -56.12 -26.21
C LYS A 85 10.57 -55.47 -26.96
N ALA A 86 11.40 -54.66 -26.26
CA ALA A 86 12.82 -54.94 -25.91
C ALA A 86 13.75 -53.68 -25.83
N ASP A 87 14.47 -53.59 -24.70
CA ASP A 87 15.89 -53.23 -24.41
C ASP A 87 16.67 -51.98 -24.91
N SER A 88 17.29 -51.32 -23.91
CA SER A 88 18.68 -50.82 -23.72
C SER A 88 19.36 -49.73 -24.60
N SER A 89 19.89 -48.73 -23.88
CA SER A 89 21.17 -47.97 -24.02
C SER A 89 21.55 -47.21 -25.31
N ALA A 90 21.87 -45.91 -25.20
CA ALA A 90 23.16 -45.30 -25.62
C ALA A 90 23.18 -43.75 -25.50
N LYS A 91 24.41 -43.23 -25.34
CA LYS A 91 24.92 -41.85 -25.14
C LYS A 91 24.59 -40.84 -26.26
N MET A 92 24.62 -39.53 -25.95
CA MET A 92 25.62 -38.58 -26.50
C MET A 92 25.44 -37.13 -26.00
N ASP A 93 26.53 -36.59 -25.44
CA ASP A 93 26.83 -35.17 -25.28
C ASP A 93 27.39 -34.58 -26.58
N CYS A 94 27.22 -33.27 -26.81
CA CYS A 94 28.18 -32.50 -27.58
C CYS A 94 28.25 -31.02 -27.12
N HIS A 95 29.48 -30.65 -26.73
CA HIS A 95 30.02 -29.33 -26.44
C HIS A 95 29.98 -28.37 -27.64
N ALA A 96 30.06 -27.05 -27.39
CA ALA A 96 31.30 -26.27 -27.65
C ALA A 96 31.08 -24.74 -27.51
N LEU A 97 31.86 -24.13 -26.62
CA LEU A 97 32.38 -22.76 -26.76
C LEU A 97 33.75 -22.84 -27.45
N PRO A 98 34.25 -21.73 -28.02
CA PRO A 98 35.67 -21.47 -28.01
C PRO A 98 36.04 -20.18 -27.27
N SER A 99 37.14 -20.30 -26.55
CA SER A 99 37.89 -19.35 -25.73
C SER A 99 38.93 -18.54 -26.51
N GLY A 100 39.43 -17.45 -25.91
CA GLY A 100 40.84 -17.02 -26.03
C GLY A 100 41.01 -15.50 -26.14
N LYS A 101 41.41 -14.79 -25.06
CA LYS A 101 42.80 -14.31 -24.72
C LYS A 101 43.22 -13.12 -25.63
N THR A 102 43.74 -11.96 -25.19
CA THR A 102 44.56 -11.56 -24.01
C THR A 102 44.84 -10.04 -24.07
N ARG A 103 44.97 -9.36 -22.90
CA ARG A 103 45.94 -8.31 -22.45
C ARG A 103 46.27 -7.10 -23.37
N ASN A 104 46.41 -5.84 -22.93
CA ASN A 104 47.20 -5.30 -21.81
C ASN A 104 46.89 -3.79 -21.57
N ASP A 105 47.31 -3.30 -20.39
CA ASP A 105 47.20 -1.94 -19.83
C ASP A 105 47.84 -0.78 -20.63
N ARG A 106 47.38 0.47 -20.39
CA ARG A 106 48.17 1.60 -19.82
C ARG A 106 47.40 2.93 -19.69
N ASN A 107 47.74 3.65 -18.60
CA ASN A 107 47.39 5.02 -18.20
C ASN A 107 47.80 6.12 -19.20
N LEU A 108 47.07 7.25 -19.23
CA LEU A 108 47.51 8.60 -18.77
C LEU A 108 46.53 9.72 -19.17
N SER A 109 46.36 10.65 -18.22
CA SER A 109 45.99 12.07 -18.27
C SER A 109 45.56 12.73 -19.59
N ASP A 110 44.49 13.53 -19.56
CA ASP A 110 44.64 14.99 -19.68
C ASP A 110 43.36 15.81 -19.38
N LEU A 111 43.65 17.06 -19.01
CA LEU A 111 42.80 18.15 -18.57
C LEU A 111 41.69 18.59 -19.55
N ALA A 112 40.57 19.04 -19.00
CA ALA A 112 39.86 20.21 -19.53
C ALA A 112 39.10 20.93 -18.41
N GLN A 113 39.56 22.14 -18.10
CA GLN A 113 38.81 23.18 -17.41
C GLN A 113 37.62 23.59 -18.26
N ASP A 114 36.44 23.83 -17.67
CA ASP A 114 35.66 24.99 -18.12
C ASP A 114 34.92 25.65 -16.96
N SER A 115 35.31 26.88 -16.73
CA SER A 115 34.78 27.81 -15.75
C SER A 115 33.66 28.61 -16.40
N ARG A 116 32.46 28.63 -15.85
CA ARG A 116 31.51 29.72 -16.12
C ARG A 116 30.68 30.11 -14.91
N ILE A 117 31.22 31.14 -14.26
CA ILE A 117 30.57 32.07 -13.35
C ILE A 117 29.41 32.75 -14.11
N PHE A 118 28.20 32.74 -13.54
CA PHE A 118 27.22 33.80 -13.76
C PHE A 118 26.52 34.12 -12.43
N ASN A 119 26.84 35.30 -11.91
CA ASN A 119 26.19 35.95 -10.79
C ASN A 119 25.37 37.10 -11.38
N LYS A 120 24.09 37.26 -10.98
CA LYS A 120 23.38 38.55 -10.94
C LYS A 120 22.01 38.43 -10.29
N ASN A 121 21.96 38.93 -9.05
CA ASN A 121 20.97 39.84 -8.47
C ASN A 121 19.65 40.09 -9.23
N ALA A 122 18.54 39.87 -8.52
CA ALA A 122 17.39 40.78 -8.57
C ALA A 122 16.83 40.97 -7.15
N GLN A 123 16.97 42.19 -6.63
CA GLN A 123 16.31 42.72 -5.44
C GLN A 123 15.14 43.64 -5.85
N ASN A 124 14.10 43.66 -5.00
CA ASN A 124 13.06 44.68 -4.79
C ASN A 124 12.00 44.83 -5.91
N VAL A 125 10.70 45.09 -5.66
CA VAL A 125 10.08 46.13 -4.81
C VAL A 125 8.62 45.75 -4.46
N PHE A 126 8.19 46.20 -3.28
CA PHE A 126 6.85 46.30 -2.67
C PHE A 126 5.62 46.62 -3.58
N SER A 127 4.42 46.18 -3.15
CA SER A 127 3.32 47.11 -2.85
C SER A 127 2.26 46.51 -1.92
N GLN A 128 1.89 47.29 -0.92
CA GLN A 128 0.72 47.14 -0.05
C GLN A 128 -0.46 47.89 -0.71
N ASN A 129 -1.67 47.34 -0.64
CA ASN A 129 -2.85 48.13 -0.27
C ASN A 129 -4.07 47.26 0.02
N ALA A 130 -4.67 47.54 1.17
CA ALA A 130 -5.87 46.94 1.72
C ALA A 130 -7.13 47.55 1.10
N THR A 131 -8.25 46.83 1.15
CA THR A 131 -9.57 47.46 1.32
C THR A 131 -10.55 46.55 2.06
N ARG A 132 -11.00 47.09 3.20
CA ARG A 132 -12.18 46.72 4.01
C ARG A 132 -13.43 46.43 3.17
N ARG A 133 -14.19 45.40 3.57
CA ARG A 133 -15.66 45.48 3.72
C ARG A 133 -16.13 44.64 4.91
N GLN A 134 -17.05 45.23 5.68
CA GLN A 134 -17.66 44.72 6.90
C GLN A 134 -18.81 43.75 6.62
N ASP A 135 -18.96 42.80 7.56
CA ASP A 135 -20.14 42.12 8.12
C ASP A 135 -21.47 42.05 7.35
N PHE A 136 -22.01 40.82 7.26
CA PHE A 136 -23.25 40.45 7.95
C PHE A 136 -23.18 38.95 8.28
N GLY A 137 -23.49 38.59 9.53
CA GLY A 137 -23.52 37.21 9.99
C GLY A 137 -24.72 36.45 9.43
N ASP A 138 -24.56 35.13 9.26
CA ASP A 138 -25.61 34.21 9.67
C ASP A 138 -25.07 32.79 9.86
N LYS A 139 -25.57 32.17 10.94
CA LYS A 139 -25.21 30.85 11.44
C LYS A 139 -25.72 29.81 10.44
N ASN A 140 -24.83 29.04 9.79
CA ASN A 140 -25.05 27.67 9.23
C ASN A 140 -23.84 27.14 8.42
N GLY A 141 -22.62 27.25 8.97
CA GLY A 141 -21.35 27.06 8.23
C GLY A 141 -20.73 25.65 8.17
N ALA A 142 -21.38 24.60 8.70
CA ALA A 142 -20.76 23.27 8.79
C ALA A 142 -21.11 22.32 7.63
N LEU A 143 -22.21 22.56 6.89
CA LEU A 143 -22.65 21.70 5.79
C LEU A 143 -22.19 22.16 4.40
N LEU A 144 -21.83 23.44 4.24
CA LEU A 144 -21.44 23.99 2.94
C LEU A 144 -19.97 23.74 2.55
N LYS A 145 -19.08 23.43 3.52
CA LYS A 145 -17.66 23.17 3.24
C LYS A 145 -17.38 21.76 2.69
N LYS A 146 -18.22 20.77 3.02
CA LYS A 146 -18.14 19.41 2.43
C LYS A 146 -18.51 19.37 0.94
N HIS A 147 -19.26 20.36 0.44
CA HIS A 147 -19.69 20.41 -0.96
C HIS A 147 -18.67 21.04 -1.93
N ARG A 148 -17.79 21.94 -1.46
CA ARG A 148 -16.80 22.59 -2.36
C ARG A 148 -15.67 21.65 -2.78
N LEU A 149 -15.24 20.72 -1.91
CA LEU A 149 -14.20 19.76 -2.26
C LEU A 149 -14.71 18.63 -3.18
N ARG A 150 -15.97 18.21 -3.03
CA ARG A 150 -16.61 17.23 -3.93
C ARG A 150 -16.79 17.77 -5.35
N ARG A 151 -17.03 19.07 -5.52
CA ARG A 151 -17.24 19.69 -6.84
C ARG A 151 -15.94 19.86 -7.62
N ALA A 152 -14.81 20.11 -6.95
CA ALA A 152 -13.50 20.20 -7.58
C ALA A 152 -12.97 18.85 -8.09
N VAL A 153 -13.29 17.75 -7.39
CA VAL A 153 -12.85 16.39 -7.78
C VAL A 153 -13.74 15.76 -8.87
N SER A 154 -15.02 16.15 -8.96
CA SER A 154 -15.94 15.63 -9.99
C SER A 154 -15.72 16.20 -11.39
N LEU A 155 -15.03 17.35 -11.52
CA LEU A 155 -14.80 18.04 -12.80
C LEU A 155 -13.63 17.45 -13.61
N VAL A 156 -12.89 16.47 -13.06
CA VAL A 156 -11.73 15.85 -13.72
C VAL A 156 -12.07 14.47 -14.35
N LEU A 157 -13.29 13.94 -14.17
CA LEU A 157 -13.63 12.56 -14.56
C LEU A 157 -15.00 12.38 -15.23
N GLN A 158 -15.38 13.23 -16.18
CA GLN A 158 -16.54 12.94 -17.04
C GLN A 158 -16.21 13.18 -18.52
N GLY A 159 -15.64 12.15 -19.15
CA GLY A 159 -15.76 11.93 -20.58
C GLY A 159 -17.21 11.61 -20.91
N GLU A 160 -17.68 12.26 -21.97
CA GLU A 160 -19.05 12.29 -22.45
C GLU A 160 -19.62 10.88 -22.72
N SER A 161 -20.85 10.63 -22.29
CA SER A 161 -21.67 9.54 -22.84
C SER A 161 -23.11 10.03 -23.00
N ARG A 162 -23.50 10.16 -24.26
CA ARG A 162 -24.75 10.70 -24.77
C ARG A 162 -25.92 9.75 -24.44
N GLU A 163 -27.01 10.30 -23.94
CA GLU A 163 -28.29 9.61 -23.76
C GLU A 163 -28.99 9.39 -25.11
N LEU A 164 -29.62 8.22 -25.29
CA LEU A 164 -30.59 7.95 -26.36
C LEU A 164 -31.99 7.71 -25.73
N PRO A 165 -33.09 8.05 -26.44
CA PRO A 165 -34.38 8.31 -25.81
C PRO A 165 -35.26 7.07 -25.63
N LYS A 166 -36.09 7.14 -24.58
CA LYS A 166 -37.16 6.18 -24.24
C LYS A 166 -38.24 6.14 -25.32
N ALA A 167 -38.51 4.96 -25.85
CA ALA A 167 -39.72 4.66 -26.61
C ALA A 167 -40.62 3.69 -25.81
N VAL A 168 -41.89 4.10 -25.71
CA VAL A 168 -43.04 3.40 -25.12
C VAL A 168 -43.47 2.24 -26.02
N MET A 169 -44.07 1.16 -25.47
CA MET A 169 -45.27 0.48 -26.01
C MET A 169 -45.71 -0.69 -25.10
N THR A 170 -46.95 -0.53 -24.61
CA THR A 170 -48.05 -1.46 -24.26
C THR A 170 -47.86 -2.98 -24.09
N ALA A 171 -48.40 -3.46 -22.96
CA ALA A 171 -49.33 -4.60 -22.76
C ALA A 171 -49.13 -5.92 -23.54
N GLY A 172 -48.90 -6.98 -22.77
CA GLY A 172 -49.10 -8.37 -23.16
C GLY A 172 -48.49 -9.31 -22.12
N SER A 173 -49.28 -9.74 -21.14
CA SER A 173 -48.87 -10.74 -20.15
C SER A 173 -48.57 -12.09 -20.82
N PRO A 174 -47.38 -12.69 -20.65
CA PRO A 174 -47.20 -14.12 -20.84
C PRO A 174 -47.21 -14.82 -19.48
N GLN A 175 -48.00 -15.88 -19.40
CA GLN A 175 -48.12 -16.76 -18.23
C GLN A 175 -46.75 -17.23 -17.74
N LYS A 176 -46.49 -17.09 -16.44
CA LYS A 176 -45.30 -17.68 -15.79
C LYS A 176 -45.45 -19.20 -15.73
N SER A 177 -44.65 -19.91 -16.51
CA SER A 177 -44.36 -21.33 -16.34
C SER A 177 -43.77 -21.61 -14.93
N PRO A 178 -44.14 -22.69 -14.23
CA PRO A 178 -43.72 -22.96 -12.85
C PRO A 178 -42.28 -23.48 -12.70
N PHE A 179 -41.45 -23.37 -13.74
CA PHE A 179 -40.08 -23.92 -13.76
C PHE A 179 -39.01 -22.85 -13.58
N LEU A 180 -39.19 -21.93 -12.64
CA LEU A 180 -38.13 -21.00 -12.21
C LEU A 180 -38.35 -20.66 -10.72
N ALA A 181 -38.22 -21.67 -9.85
CA ALA A 181 -37.94 -21.36 -8.45
C ALA A 181 -36.56 -20.68 -8.42
N GLN A 182 -36.54 -19.37 -8.14
CA GLN A 182 -35.29 -18.65 -7.90
C GLN A 182 -34.57 -19.39 -6.77
N LYS A 183 -33.40 -19.96 -7.10
CA LYS A 183 -32.50 -20.58 -6.13
C LYS A 183 -32.28 -19.52 -5.03
N PRO A 184 -32.56 -19.80 -3.75
CA PRO A 184 -32.50 -18.78 -2.72
C PRO A 184 -31.08 -18.20 -2.72
N MET A 185 -30.99 -16.90 -2.99
CA MET A 185 -29.74 -16.17 -2.94
C MET A 185 -29.21 -16.31 -1.51
N PRO A 186 -27.98 -16.82 -1.31
CA PRO A 186 -27.45 -16.96 0.04
C PRO A 186 -27.50 -15.60 0.72
N GLU A 187 -28.06 -15.54 1.94
CA GLU A 187 -28.22 -14.29 2.67
C GLU A 187 -26.91 -13.47 2.62
N ILE A 188 -27.02 -12.17 2.32
CA ILE A 188 -25.89 -11.25 2.11
C ILE A 188 -24.87 -11.34 3.27
N LYS A 189 -25.33 -11.61 4.50
CA LYS A 189 -24.48 -11.87 5.68
C LYS A 189 -23.55 -13.08 5.50
N LYS A 190 -24.07 -14.20 4.98
CA LYS A 190 -23.31 -15.42 4.72
C LYS A 190 -22.30 -15.22 3.59
N LEU A 191 -22.66 -14.45 2.57
CA LEU A 191 -21.76 -14.10 1.47
C LEU A 191 -20.61 -13.19 1.95
N ASN A 192 -20.90 -12.21 2.80
CA ASN A 192 -19.87 -11.35 3.41
C ASN A 192 -18.93 -12.14 4.34
N LEU A 193 -19.47 -13.11 5.10
CA LEU A 193 -18.67 -13.99 5.95
C LEU A 193 -17.73 -14.89 5.12
N LEU A 194 -18.23 -15.42 4.00
CA LEU A 194 -17.44 -16.21 3.05
C LEU A 194 -16.36 -15.37 2.37
N HIS A 195 -16.70 -14.15 1.94
CA HIS A 195 -15.75 -13.22 1.34
C HIS A 195 -14.62 -12.87 2.32
N LYS A 196 -14.95 -12.50 3.58
CA LYS A 196 -13.95 -12.24 4.63
C LYS A 196 -13.12 -13.48 4.97
N ALA A 197 -13.72 -14.67 4.89
CA ALA A 197 -12.99 -15.92 5.10
C ALA A 197 -12.08 -16.30 3.91
N LEU A 198 -12.22 -15.69 2.74
CA LEU A 198 -11.49 -15.97 1.50
C LEU A 198 -10.44 -14.89 1.13
N THR A 199 -10.43 -13.76 1.82
CA THR A 199 -9.43 -12.71 1.62
C THR A 199 -8.11 -13.08 2.28
N LEU A 200 -7.01 -12.94 1.54
CA LEU A 200 -5.66 -13.05 2.09
C LEU A 200 -5.37 -11.88 3.04
N PRO A 201 -4.61 -12.11 4.12
CA PRO A 201 -4.11 -11.02 4.95
C PRO A 201 -3.24 -10.07 4.13
N THR A 202 -3.25 -8.78 4.50
CA THR A 202 -2.43 -7.75 3.84
C THR A 202 -0.92 -8.03 4.00
N TYR A 203 -0.53 -8.49 5.18
CA TYR A 203 0.83 -8.90 5.55
C TYR A 203 0.81 -10.36 6.04
N PRO A 204 0.84 -11.34 5.13
CA PRO A 204 0.80 -12.75 5.49
C PRO A 204 1.88 -13.19 6.47
N GLU A 205 3.05 -12.55 6.43
CA GLU A 205 4.21 -12.78 7.31
C GLU A 205 3.87 -12.52 8.79
N LEU A 206 2.94 -11.59 9.05
CA LEU A 206 2.51 -11.22 10.39
C LEU A 206 1.31 -12.05 10.88
N ALA A 207 0.56 -12.70 9.99
CA ALA A 207 -0.63 -13.45 10.38
C ALA A 207 -0.29 -14.60 11.34
N GLY A 208 -0.87 -14.57 12.54
CA GLY A 208 -0.65 -15.56 13.60
C GLY A 208 0.60 -15.34 14.46
N LEU A 209 1.40 -14.30 14.20
CA LEU A 209 2.55 -13.96 15.02
C LEU A 209 2.08 -13.42 16.39
N PRO A 210 2.54 -13.96 17.53
CA PRO A 210 2.21 -13.40 18.85
C PRO A 210 2.58 -11.92 18.93
N LEU A 211 1.66 -11.10 19.47
CA LEU A 211 1.86 -9.65 19.52
C LEU A 211 3.11 -9.28 20.32
N SER A 212 3.36 -9.96 21.44
CA SER A 212 4.56 -9.77 22.26
C SER A 212 5.85 -10.02 21.48
N THR A 213 5.88 -11.08 20.66
CA THR A 213 7.02 -11.37 19.76
C THR A 213 7.17 -10.28 18.70
N ALA A 214 6.07 -9.83 18.09
CA ALA A 214 6.09 -8.77 17.09
C ALA A 214 6.64 -7.44 17.65
N LEU A 215 6.24 -7.07 18.87
CA LEU A 215 6.72 -5.88 19.57
C LEU A 215 8.22 -5.97 19.90
N SER A 216 8.69 -7.13 20.39
CA SER A 216 10.11 -7.36 20.66
C SER A 216 10.96 -7.27 19.38
N LEU A 217 10.50 -7.91 18.29
CA LEU A 217 11.14 -7.80 16.98
C LEU A 217 11.16 -6.37 16.47
N ALA A 218 10.07 -5.62 16.66
CA ALA A 218 9.98 -4.23 16.22
C ALA A 218 10.95 -3.32 16.98
N GLN A 219 11.15 -3.54 18.27
CA GLN A 219 12.17 -2.83 19.06
C GLN A 219 13.59 -3.12 18.54
N SER A 220 13.95 -4.39 18.34
CA SER A 220 15.25 -4.75 17.77
C SER A 220 15.44 -4.19 16.36
N TYR A 221 14.39 -4.21 15.54
CA TYR A 221 14.42 -3.67 14.19
C TYR A 221 14.61 -2.15 14.20
N ALA A 222 13.90 -1.41 15.06
CA ALA A 222 14.07 0.03 15.24
C ALA A 222 15.53 0.38 15.59
N LEU A 223 16.17 -0.37 16.49
CA LEU A 223 17.59 -0.16 16.78
C LEU A 223 18.48 -0.39 15.56
N SER A 224 18.18 -1.42 14.75
CA SER A 224 18.95 -1.69 13.53
C SER A 224 18.78 -0.62 12.45
N LEU A 225 17.63 0.08 12.44
CA LEU A 225 17.35 1.15 11.48
C LEU A 225 18.27 2.36 11.65
N ARG A 226 18.91 2.53 12.82
CA ARG A 226 19.86 3.62 13.07
C ARG A 226 21.04 3.63 12.09
N ALA A 227 21.45 2.45 11.62
CA ALA A 227 22.51 2.32 10.61
C ALA A 227 22.13 2.93 9.25
N TYR A 228 20.84 3.19 9.04
CA TYR A 228 20.27 3.76 7.81
C TYR A 228 19.71 5.17 8.04
N SER A 229 20.01 5.81 9.18
CA SER A 229 19.55 7.17 9.45
C SER A 229 20.04 8.16 8.40
N ASN A 230 19.13 8.96 7.85
CA ASN A 230 19.49 10.07 6.98
C ASN A 230 19.84 11.30 7.83
N GLN A 231 21.13 11.55 8.02
CA GLN A 231 21.59 12.56 8.96
C GLN A 231 21.10 13.97 8.59
N LYS A 232 21.05 14.33 7.30
CA LYS A 232 20.56 15.66 6.88
C LYS A 232 19.08 15.86 7.18
N VAL A 233 18.27 14.81 7.06
CA VAL A 233 16.84 14.86 7.43
C VAL A 233 16.68 14.90 8.94
N LEU A 234 17.49 14.14 9.69
CA LEU A 234 17.51 14.21 11.16
C LEU A 234 17.95 15.60 11.66
N ASP A 235 18.91 16.24 11.00
CA ASP A 235 19.33 17.61 11.34
C ASP A 235 18.17 18.60 11.16
N LYS A 236 17.33 18.43 10.12
CA LYS A 236 16.10 19.22 9.95
C LYS A 236 15.07 18.92 11.04
N LEU A 237 14.90 17.66 11.41
CA LEU A 237 14.00 17.26 12.49
C LEU A 237 14.43 17.90 13.82
N LEU A 238 15.71 17.82 14.16
CA LEU A 238 16.27 18.43 15.37
C LEU A 238 16.20 19.95 15.33
N TRP A 239 16.45 20.57 14.17
CA TRP A 239 16.25 22.00 13.97
C TRP A 239 14.80 22.40 14.27
N HIS A 240 13.82 21.70 13.72
CA HIS A 240 12.39 21.96 14.02
C HIS A 240 12.05 21.79 15.50
N LYS A 241 12.64 20.79 16.16
CA LYS A 241 12.46 20.57 17.59
C LYS A 241 13.01 21.74 18.40
N ALA A 242 14.20 22.23 18.05
CA ALA A 242 14.82 23.38 18.70
C ALA A 242 14.04 24.69 18.48
N GLN A 243 13.33 24.82 17.35
CA GLN A 243 12.44 25.96 17.09
C GLN A 243 11.07 25.85 17.81
N GLY A 244 10.79 24.74 18.49
CA GLY A 244 9.49 24.51 19.14
C GLY A 244 8.34 24.29 18.14
N HIS A 245 8.64 23.84 16.92
CA HIS A 245 7.61 23.49 15.94
C HIS A 245 6.91 22.19 16.37
N THR A 246 5.64 22.04 16.00
CA THR A 246 4.98 20.73 16.12
C THR A 246 5.53 19.81 15.04
N ILE A 247 6.05 18.66 15.44
CA ILE A 247 6.57 17.64 14.53
C ILE A 247 5.58 16.49 14.46
N VAL A 248 5.29 16.02 13.24
CA VAL A 248 4.49 14.82 12.99
C VAL A 248 5.17 13.95 11.95
N VAL A 249 5.24 12.64 12.22
CA VAL A 249 5.68 11.65 11.23
C VAL A 249 4.45 11.03 10.58
N VAL A 250 4.37 11.07 9.26
CA VAL A 250 3.24 10.53 8.49
C VAL A 250 3.77 9.57 7.43
N SER A 251 3.56 8.28 7.63
CA SER A 251 4.19 7.26 6.78
C SER A 251 3.26 6.12 6.40
N GLY A 252 3.52 5.54 5.22
CA GLY A 252 2.96 4.25 4.81
C GLY A 252 3.60 3.05 5.51
N GLY A 253 4.70 3.26 6.24
CA GLY A 253 5.36 2.24 7.07
C GLY A 253 4.50 1.80 8.27
N LEU A 254 4.95 0.77 8.99
CA LEU A 254 4.20 0.21 10.12
C LEU A 254 4.52 0.94 11.43
N GLY A 255 3.48 1.37 12.14
CA GLY A 255 3.62 2.08 13.42
C GLY A 255 4.38 1.28 14.48
N ILE A 256 4.31 -0.05 14.42
CA ILE A 256 4.91 -0.97 15.40
C ILE A 256 6.42 -0.77 15.58
N TYR A 257 7.16 -0.44 14.51
CA TYR A 257 8.61 -0.15 14.59
C TYR A 257 8.94 1.34 14.43
N ILE A 258 8.07 2.14 13.80
CA ILE A 258 8.32 3.59 13.67
C ILE A 258 8.24 4.26 15.04
N ARG A 259 7.26 3.91 15.88
CA ARG A 259 7.11 4.49 17.22
C ARG A 259 8.38 4.29 18.08
N PRO A 260 8.90 3.07 18.28
CA PRO A 260 10.12 2.91 19.08
C PRO A 260 11.34 3.59 18.47
N PHE A 261 11.44 3.70 17.13
CA PHE A 261 12.53 4.48 16.50
C PHE A 261 12.42 5.98 16.83
N MET A 262 11.22 6.56 16.72
CA MET A 262 11.00 8.00 16.88
C MET A 262 11.01 8.45 18.35
N GLN A 263 10.75 7.53 19.30
CA GLN A 263 10.87 7.78 20.74
C GLN A 263 12.27 8.28 21.14
N GLU A 264 13.31 7.83 20.44
CA GLU A 264 14.70 8.27 20.69
C GLU A 264 14.90 9.77 20.46
N PHE A 265 14.08 10.36 19.58
CA PHE A 265 14.07 11.78 19.28
C PHE A 265 13.00 12.52 20.08
N GLY A 266 12.26 11.85 20.96
CA GLY A 266 11.13 12.40 21.71
C GLY A 266 10.01 12.91 20.81
N ILE A 267 9.71 12.19 19.73
CA ILE A 267 8.64 12.52 18.79
C ILE A 267 7.52 11.47 18.93
N ASP A 268 6.38 11.91 19.48
CA ASP A 268 5.28 11.00 19.84
C ASP A 268 4.16 10.96 18.78
N THR A 269 4.02 12.01 17.96
CA THR A 269 2.96 12.12 16.96
C THR A 269 3.31 11.32 15.71
N ILE A 270 3.01 10.03 15.74
CA ILE A 270 3.26 9.09 14.64
C ILE A 270 1.93 8.64 14.02
N LEU A 271 1.72 9.02 12.76
CA LEU A 271 0.59 8.63 11.92
C LEU A 271 1.07 7.61 10.88
N ALA A 272 0.96 6.34 11.21
CA ALA A 272 1.49 5.23 10.42
C ALA A 272 0.42 4.16 10.19
N VAL A 273 0.76 3.10 9.45
CA VAL A 273 -0.12 1.94 9.30
C VAL A 273 -0.15 1.16 10.61
N GLU A 274 -1.33 1.08 11.22
CA GLU A 274 -1.58 0.27 12.41
C GLU A 274 -1.96 -1.16 12.03
N LEU A 275 -1.65 -2.12 12.91
CA LEU A 275 -1.89 -3.55 12.69
C LEU A 275 -3.06 -4.03 13.56
N GLU A 276 -3.95 -4.84 12.98
CA GLU A 276 -5.06 -5.44 13.71
C GLU A 276 -4.58 -6.68 14.47
N SER A 277 -4.82 -6.72 15.79
CA SER A 277 -4.64 -7.91 16.63
C SER A 277 -5.94 -8.70 16.80
N THR A 278 -5.81 -9.97 17.16
CA THR A 278 -6.90 -10.91 17.49
C THR A 278 -6.38 -11.91 18.51
N PHE A 279 -7.25 -12.78 19.03
CA PHE A 279 -6.85 -13.87 19.92
C PHE A 279 -6.81 -15.21 19.19
N ASP A 280 -5.81 -16.04 19.51
CA ASP A 280 -5.76 -17.43 19.09
C ASP A 280 -6.69 -18.32 19.95
N LYS A 281 -6.74 -19.62 19.64
CA LYS A 281 -7.60 -20.57 20.37
C LYS A 281 -7.19 -20.76 21.84
N GLN A 282 -5.95 -20.41 22.16
CA GLN A 282 -5.37 -20.50 23.50
C GLN A 282 -5.51 -19.17 24.26
N GLY A 283 -6.20 -18.17 23.69
CA GLY A 283 -6.40 -16.86 24.30
C GLY A 283 -5.17 -15.95 24.23
N ARG A 284 -4.16 -16.28 23.42
CA ARG A 284 -2.98 -15.42 23.22
C ARG A 284 -3.26 -14.40 22.14
N GLU A 285 -2.87 -13.16 22.39
CA GLU A 285 -2.98 -12.10 21.41
C GLU A 285 -1.94 -12.29 20.28
N ILE A 286 -2.44 -12.26 19.05
CA ILE A 286 -1.68 -12.48 17.82
C ILE A 286 -2.04 -11.39 16.80
N LEU A 287 -1.14 -11.11 15.86
CA LEU A 287 -1.44 -10.27 14.71
C LEU A 287 -2.33 -11.03 13.72
N SER A 288 -3.35 -10.36 13.20
CA SER A 288 -4.21 -10.92 12.14
C SER A 288 -3.52 -10.97 10.78
N GLY A 289 -2.47 -10.15 10.61
CA GLY A 289 -1.84 -9.85 9.31
C GLY A 289 -2.59 -8.77 8.52
N ASN A 290 -3.63 -8.15 9.07
CA ASN A 290 -4.33 -7.03 8.45
C ASN A 290 -3.98 -5.71 9.12
N ARG A 291 -4.32 -4.63 8.42
CA ARG A 291 -4.23 -3.26 8.91
C ARG A 291 -5.43 -2.95 9.80
N ALA A 292 -5.19 -2.25 10.90
CA ALA A 292 -6.22 -1.57 11.66
C ALA A 292 -6.46 -0.18 11.04
N GLY A 293 -7.68 0.10 10.58
CA GLY A 293 -8.04 1.41 10.05
C GLY A 293 -7.56 1.68 8.61
N LEU A 294 -7.28 2.96 8.33
CA LEU A 294 -6.95 3.44 6.99
C LEU A 294 -5.48 3.20 6.66
N HIS A 295 -5.22 2.90 5.39
CA HIS A 295 -3.86 2.90 4.85
C HIS A 295 -3.34 4.34 4.70
N THR A 296 -2.13 4.61 5.16
CA THR A 296 -1.53 5.96 5.21
C THR A 296 -0.62 6.21 4.01
N MET A 297 -1.20 6.25 2.80
CA MET A 297 -0.47 6.57 1.56
C MET A 297 -1.27 7.56 0.70
N GLN A 298 -0.57 8.29 -0.17
CA GLN A 298 -1.18 9.24 -1.10
C GLN A 298 -2.04 10.28 -0.36
N GLU A 299 -3.22 10.62 -0.89
CA GLU A 299 -4.15 11.55 -0.26
C GLU A 299 -4.61 11.11 1.14
N ARG A 300 -4.50 9.81 1.47
CA ARG A 300 -4.90 9.31 2.79
C ARG A 300 -3.97 9.79 3.90
N LYS A 301 -2.75 10.21 3.58
CA LYS A 301 -1.87 10.91 4.54
C LYS A 301 -2.51 12.22 5.01
N LEU A 302 -3.24 12.93 4.14
CA LEU A 302 -3.97 14.13 4.51
C LEU A 302 -5.14 13.82 5.44
N TYR A 303 -5.89 12.73 5.19
CA TYR A 303 -6.96 12.30 6.08
C TYR A 303 -6.43 11.86 7.44
N ALA A 304 -5.27 11.19 7.49
CA ALA A 304 -4.63 10.84 8.74
C ALA A 304 -4.29 12.10 9.56
N LEU A 305 -3.72 13.13 8.91
CA LEU A 305 -3.44 14.42 9.53
C LEU A 305 -4.70 15.13 10.03
N ASP A 306 -5.70 15.31 9.18
CA ASP A 306 -6.95 16.02 9.50
C ASP A 306 -7.75 15.32 10.63
N ASN A 307 -7.65 14.00 10.74
CA ASN A 307 -8.29 13.25 11.82
C ASN A 307 -7.58 13.39 13.18
N HIS A 308 -6.29 13.74 13.21
CA HIS A 308 -5.49 13.79 14.43
C HIS A 308 -5.11 15.21 14.87
N LEU A 309 -5.09 16.16 13.93
CA LEU A 309 -4.67 17.53 14.15
C LEU A 309 -5.74 18.50 13.64
N ASP A 310 -6.06 19.51 14.44
CA ASP A 310 -6.82 20.66 13.97
C ASP A 310 -5.92 21.55 13.10
N LEU A 311 -5.90 21.28 11.79
CA LEU A 311 -5.06 21.98 10.82
C LEU A 311 -5.28 23.50 10.82
N ALA A 312 -6.42 24.00 11.33
CA ALA A 312 -6.69 25.44 11.41
C ALA A 312 -5.76 26.17 12.41
N GLN A 313 -5.19 25.45 13.38
CA GLN A 313 -4.28 25.98 14.38
C GLN A 313 -2.87 26.26 13.85
N TYR A 314 -2.55 25.72 12.68
CA TYR A 314 -1.22 25.81 12.08
C TYR A 314 -1.15 26.86 10.96
N ASP A 315 0.00 27.51 10.86
CA ASP A 315 0.35 28.38 9.75
C ASP A 315 0.95 27.54 8.62
N LEU A 316 0.06 26.88 7.85
CA LEU A 316 0.45 25.97 6.78
C LEU A 316 1.36 26.63 5.71
N PRO A 317 1.14 27.89 5.26
CA PRO A 317 2.08 28.61 4.39
C PRO A 317 3.51 28.71 4.92
N ASN A 318 3.70 28.72 6.25
CA ASN A 318 5.03 28.76 6.87
C ASN A 318 5.52 27.40 7.40
N SER A 319 4.69 26.36 7.25
CA SER A 319 4.95 24.98 7.67
C SER A 319 5.76 24.19 6.64
N TYR A 320 6.23 23.02 7.04
CA TYR A 320 7.23 22.23 6.33
C TYR A 320 6.75 20.80 6.11
N ALA A 321 7.18 20.20 5.00
CA ALA A 321 6.93 18.79 4.70
C ALA A 321 8.14 18.20 3.99
N TYR A 322 8.56 17.00 4.43
CA TYR A 322 9.72 16.27 3.90
C TYR A 322 9.27 14.88 3.44
N SER A 323 9.49 14.54 2.16
CA SER A 323 9.17 13.22 1.60
C SER A 323 10.01 12.93 0.36
N ASP A 324 10.30 11.66 0.08
CA ASP A 324 11.01 11.18 -1.11
C ASP A 324 10.08 10.82 -2.28
N CYS A 325 8.79 10.61 -2.02
CA CYS A 325 7.91 9.90 -2.95
C CYS A 325 6.95 10.84 -3.70
N PRO A 326 6.78 10.70 -5.04
CA PRO A 326 5.78 11.45 -5.79
C PRO A 326 4.34 11.22 -5.30
N SER A 327 4.07 10.09 -4.64
CA SER A 327 2.75 9.82 -4.06
C SER A 327 2.38 10.82 -2.96
N ASP A 328 3.36 11.50 -2.37
CA ASP A 328 3.17 12.50 -1.33
C ASP A 328 3.05 13.94 -1.85
N VAL A 329 2.89 14.14 -3.17
CA VAL A 329 2.56 15.47 -3.72
C VAL A 329 1.36 16.13 -3.00
N PRO A 330 0.27 15.41 -2.64
CA PRO A 330 -0.80 16.02 -1.83
C PRO A 330 -0.33 16.52 -0.47
N LEU A 331 0.58 15.79 0.19
CA LEU A 331 1.18 16.16 1.48
C LEU A 331 2.12 17.36 1.35
N LEU A 332 2.98 17.37 0.33
CA LEU A 332 3.90 18.46 0.04
C LEU A 332 3.15 19.75 -0.33
N SER A 333 2.04 19.62 -1.08
CA SER A 333 1.19 20.75 -1.47
C SER A 333 0.39 21.36 -0.32
N LEU A 334 0.31 20.68 0.84
CA LEU A 334 -0.41 21.18 2.01
C LEU A 334 0.28 22.38 2.65
N VAL A 335 1.60 22.47 2.51
CA VAL A 335 2.46 23.43 3.22
C VAL A 335 3.16 24.38 2.25
N GLY A 336 3.61 25.54 2.74
CA GLY A 336 4.33 26.49 1.89
C GLY A 336 5.84 26.23 1.78
N LYS A 337 6.41 25.33 2.59
CA LYS A 337 7.84 24.95 2.51
C LYS A 337 8.01 23.43 2.30
N PRO A 338 7.60 22.90 1.13
CA PRO A 338 7.85 21.51 0.78
C PRO A 338 9.34 21.28 0.55
N CYS A 339 9.81 20.06 0.81
CA CYS A 339 11.15 19.62 0.52
C CYS A 339 11.14 18.15 0.10
N VAL A 340 11.63 17.86 -1.09
CA VAL A 340 11.74 16.49 -1.60
C VAL A 340 13.08 15.91 -1.19
N ILE A 341 13.08 14.70 -0.65
CA ILE A 341 14.30 13.99 -0.26
C ILE A 341 14.77 13.15 -1.45
N GLN A 342 16.04 13.28 -1.84
CA GLN A 342 16.59 12.41 -2.88
C GLN A 342 16.85 11.01 -2.32
N GLY A 343 15.99 10.05 -2.68
CA GLY A 343 16.13 8.63 -2.32
C GLY A 343 16.48 7.76 -3.53
N SER A 344 15.98 6.52 -3.56
CA SER A 344 16.15 5.62 -4.71
C SER A 344 15.25 5.96 -5.91
N GLN A 345 14.18 6.72 -5.69
CA GLN A 345 13.22 7.10 -6.72
C GLN A 345 13.68 8.32 -7.53
N GLU A 346 13.19 8.44 -8.76
CA GLU A 346 13.46 9.61 -9.61
C GLU A 346 12.80 10.87 -9.02
N THR A 347 13.55 11.97 -8.94
CA THR A 347 13.10 13.26 -8.37
C THR A 347 12.82 14.33 -9.43
N ARG A 348 12.82 13.98 -10.72
CA ARG A 348 12.58 14.94 -11.83
C ARG A 348 11.24 15.68 -11.69
N TRP A 349 10.22 14.99 -11.18
CA TRP A 349 8.90 15.57 -10.89
C TRP A 349 8.99 16.74 -9.89
N ALA A 350 9.88 16.67 -8.90
CA ALA A 350 10.08 17.73 -7.92
C ALA A 350 10.59 19.01 -8.60
N GLY A 351 11.54 18.86 -9.54
CA GLY A 351 12.04 19.99 -10.35
C GLY A 351 10.96 20.61 -11.23
N ILE A 352 10.10 19.80 -11.85
CA ILE A 352 8.96 20.27 -12.66
C ILE A 352 7.96 21.07 -11.80
N LEU A 353 7.71 20.62 -10.58
CA LEU A 353 6.78 21.27 -9.64
C LEU A 353 7.43 22.42 -8.83
N GLY A 354 8.72 22.67 -9.00
CA GLY A 354 9.45 23.72 -8.28
C GLY A 354 9.72 23.39 -6.80
N TYR A 355 9.69 22.12 -6.41
CA TYR A 355 10.01 21.71 -5.05
C TYR A 355 11.53 21.64 -4.82
N PRO A 356 12.06 22.25 -3.75
CA PRO A 356 13.45 22.09 -3.34
C PRO A 356 13.78 20.63 -3.08
N ILE A 357 14.94 20.18 -3.55
CA ILE A 357 15.44 18.82 -3.33
C ILE A 357 16.55 18.86 -2.29
N LEU A 358 16.42 18.09 -1.22
CA LEU A 358 17.47 17.81 -0.25
C LEU A 358 18.20 16.53 -0.65
N VAL A 359 19.48 16.66 -0.97
CA VAL A 359 20.38 15.54 -1.27
C VAL A 359 20.97 15.04 0.05
N PRO A 360 20.71 13.79 0.48
CA PRO A 360 21.20 13.19 1.74
C PRO A 360 22.72 13.19 1.92
#